data_AF-G0ENC3-F1
#
_entry.id   AF-G0ENC3-F1
#
_cell.length_a   1.000
_cell.length_b   1.000
_cell.length_c   1.000
_cell.angle_alpha   90.00
_cell.angle_beta   90.00
_cell.angle_gamma   90.00
#
_symmetry.space_group_name_H-M   'P 1'
#
loop_
_entity.id
_entity.type
_entity.pdbx_description
1 polymer ?
#
loop_
_entity_poly.entity_id
_entity_poly.type
_entity_poly.pdbx_seq_one_letter_code
_entity_poly.pdbx_strand_id
1 'polypeptide(L)'
;MCSWCCIIIQYKKIKEIFTEESYKIKIDECINKYINSIFTEEHIFLYLFKDCIAFSDLKTDYGENTEKIIISGYFISTGKPLKYGFDKEINDYYYKFWEYFSLTPFFKENYFKYMDIFSINRNRIALYKIIDKIVWFIPFRKTRDKIKKILLKI
;
A
#
# COMPACT_ATOMS: atom_id res chain seq x y z
N MET A 1 -14.48 7.79 5.35
CA MET A 1 -14.85 6.42 4.94
C MET A 1 -13.73 5.51 5.46
N CYS A 2 -13.91 4.86 6.61
CA CYS A 2 -12.89 3.99 7.19
C CYS A 2 -12.86 2.68 6.40
N SER A 3 -11.81 2.46 5.60
CA SER A 3 -11.68 1.23 4.83
C SER A 3 -11.12 0.11 5.72
N TRP A 4 -11.74 -1.07 5.66
CA TRP A 4 -11.42 -2.26 6.47
C TRP A 4 -10.21 -3.00 5.89
N CYS A 5 -9.08 -2.31 5.78
CA CYS A 5 -7.96 -2.83 4.98
C CYS A 5 -7.00 -3.73 5.74
N CYS A 6 -7.15 -3.80 7.06
CA CYS A 6 -6.43 -4.74 7.89
C CYS A 6 -7.40 -5.36 8.89
N ILE A 7 -7.56 -6.67 8.81
CA ILE A 7 -8.43 -7.45 9.69
C ILE A 7 -7.56 -8.51 10.36
N ILE A 8 -7.57 -8.53 11.68
CA ILE A 8 -6.95 -9.60 12.47
C ILE A 8 -8.04 -10.60 12.82
N ILE A 9 -7.94 -11.80 12.27
CA ILE A 9 -9.00 -12.81 12.35
C ILE A 9 -8.65 -13.88 13.40
N GLN A 10 -9.51 -14.04 14.41
CA GLN A 10 -9.47 -15.18 15.34
C GLN A 10 -10.19 -16.38 14.74
N TYR A 11 -9.53 -17.08 13.82
CA TYR A 11 -10.14 -18.15 13.02
C TYR A 11 -10.78 -19.28 13.85
N LYS A 12 -10.17 -19.67 14.98
CA LYS A 12 -10.73 -20.71 15.86
C LYS A 12 -12.11 -20.31 16.41
N LYS A 13 -12.24 -19.08 16.90
CA LYS A 13 -13.52 -18.56 17.41
C LYS A 13 -14.59 -18.45 16.34
N ILE A 14 -14.23 -18.10 15.11
CA ILE A 14 -15.20 -18.05 14.01
C ILE A 14 -15.84 -19.42 13.78
N LYS A 15 -15.06 -20.51 13.83
CA LYS A 15 -15.58 -21.88 13.69
C LYS A 15 -16.48 -22.32 14.84
N GLU A 16 -16.30 -21.74 16.02
CA GLU A 16 -17.16 -22.00 17.19
C GLU A 16 -18.50 -21.26 17.09
N ILE A 17 -18.48 -20.06 16.50
CA ILE A 17 -19.66 -19.18 16.38
C ILE A 17 -20.51 -19.54 15.16
N PHE A 18 -19.89 -19.98 14.06
CA PHE A 18 -20.55 -20.22 12.78
C PHE A 18 -20.35 -21.65 12.29
N THR A 19 -21.46 -22.32 11.98
CA THR A 19 -21.46 -23.45 11.06
C THR A 19 -21.46 -22.94 9.61
N GLU A 20 -20.99 -23.77 8.66
CA GLU A 20 -20.96 -23.40 7.24
C GLU A 20 -22.34 -22.97 6.72
N GLU A 21 -23.40 -23.67 7.13
CA GLU A 21 -24.77 -23.38 6.73
C GLU A 21 -25.26 -22.05 7.31
N SER A 22 -25.04 -21.80 8.61
CA SER A 22 -25.39 -20.51 9.24
C SER A 22 -24.65 -19.32 8.62
N TYR A 23 -23.42 -19.55 8.16
CA TYR A 23 -22.60 -18.54 7.51
C TYR A 23 -23.17 -18.15 6.14
N LYS A 24 -23.57 -19.14 5.32
CA LYS A 24 -24.19 -18.93 4.01
C LYS A 24 -25.52 -18.18 4.12
N ILE A 25 -26.39 -18.60 5.03
CA ILE A 25 -27.70 -17.96 5.25
C ILE A 25 -27.53 -16.47 5.55
N LYS A 26 -26.61 -16.10 6.45
CA LYS A 26 -26.37 -14.68 6.78
C LYS A 26 -25.77 -13.88 5.61
N ILE A 27 -24.96 -14.50 4.76
CA ILE A 27 -24.46 -13.86 3.54
C ILE A 27 -25.62 -13.58 2.59
N ASP A 28 -26.49 -14.57 2.35
CA ASP A 28 -27.63 -14.42 1.46
C ASP A 28 -28.61 -13.36 1.97
N GLU A 29 -28.86 -13.32 3.28
CA GLU A 29 -29.62 -12.25 3.92
C GLU A 29 -29.00 -10.86 3.69
N CYS A 30 -27.69 -10.74 3.85
CA CYS A 30 -26.96 -9.49 3.62
C CYS A 30 -27.10 -9.03 2.17
N ILE A 31 -26.86 -9.94 1.22
CA ILE A 31 -26.97 -9.67 -0.22
C ILE A 31 -28.40 -9.23 -0.53
N ASN A 32 -29.41 -10.04 -0.20
CA ASN A 32 -30.80 -9.73 -0.51
C ASN A 32 -31.25 -8.39 0.07
N LYS A 33 -30.73 -8.00 1.24
CA LYS A 33 -31.07 -6.75 1.88
C LYS A 33 -30.39 -5.53 1.25
N TYR A 34 -29.15 -5.64 0.80
CA TYR A 34 -28.32 -4.49 0.43
C TYR A 34 -27.83 -4.49 -1.03
N ILE A 35 -28.18 -5.49 -1.85
CA ILE A 35 -27.74 -5.60 -3.25
C ILE A 35 -28.10 -4.38 -4.11
N ASN A 36 -29.20 -3.69 -3.78
CA ASN A 36 -29.64 -2.49 -4.48
C ASN A 36 -28.96 -1.19 -3.97
N SER A 37 -28.00 -1.30 -3.06
CA SER A 37 -27.17 -0.19 -2.56
C SER A 37 -25.71 -0.35 -3.02
N ILE A 38 -24.85 0.62 -2.70
CA ILE A 38 -23.39 0.45 -2.87
C ILE A 38 -22.96 -0.71 -1.96
N PHE A 39 -22.71 -1.87 -2.54
CA PHE A 39 -22.43 -3.12 -1.85
C PHE A 39 -21.02 -3.58 -2.16
N THR A 40 -20.23 -3.81 -1.12
CA THR A 40 -18.86 -4.33 -1.19
C THR A 40 -18.72 -5.51 -0.25
N GLU A 41 -17.66 -6.29 -0.40
CA GLU A 41 -17.30 -7.37 0.52
C GLU A 41 -17.19 -6.90 1.98
N GLU A 42 -16.79 -5.65 2.22
CA GLU A 42 -16.73 -5.05 3.56
C GLU A 42 -18.11 -5.04 4.24
N HIS A 43 -19.18 -4.84 3.48
CA HIS A 43 -20.56 -4.87 4.00
C HIS A 43 -20.94 -6.27 4.47
N ILE A 44 -20.51 -7.31 3.75
CA ILE A 44 -20.74 -8.71 4.14
C ILE A 44 -20.03 -9.00 5.46
N PHE A 45 -18.74 -8.62 5.57
CA PHE A 45 -17.98 -8.79 6.79
C PHE A 45 -18.59 -8.06 7.99
N LEU A 46 -18.96 -6.79 7.80
CA LEU A 46 -19.67 -6.01 8.82
C LEU A 46 -20.98 -6.68 9.23
N TYR A 47 -21.79 -7.14 8.28
CA TYR A 47 -23.07 -7.78 8.58
C TYR A 47 -22.90 -9.08 9.36
N LEU A 48 -21.93 -9.92 8.97
CA LEU A 48 -21.66 -11.20 9.62
C LEU A 48 -21.13 -11.01 11.05
N PHE A 49 -20.22 -10.06 11.25
CA PHE A 49 -19.43 -9.94 12.48
C PHE A 49 -19.75 -8.70 13.31
N LYS A 50 -20.79 -7.91 12.98
CA LYS A 50 -21.15 -6.66 13.67
C LYS A 50 -21.13 -6.75 15.20
N ASP A 51 -21.55 -7.89 15.76
CA ASP A 51 -21.67 -8.10 17.20
C ASP A 51 -20.39 -8.69 17.83
N CYS A 52 -19.39 -9.05 17.01
CA CYS A 52 -18.17 -9.77 17.38
C CYS A 52 -16.89 -9.04 16.95
N ILE A 53 -16.98 -7.76 16.60
CA ILE A 53 -15.86 -6.93 16.14
C ILE A 53 -15.27 -6.16 17.32
N ALA A 54 -13.94 -6.15 17.39
CA ALA A 54 -13.18 -5.23 18.24
C ALA A 54 -12.39 -4.27 17.36
N PHE A 55 -12.39 -2.98 17.71
CA PHE A 55 -11.61 -1.97 17.02
C PHE A 55 -10.18 -1.94 17.56
N SER A 56 -9.22 -2.00 16.65
CA SER A 56 -7.79 -1.89 16.95
C SER A 56 -7.23 -0.68 16.23
N ASP A 57 -6.59 0.22 16.97
CA ASP A 57 -5.85 1.33 16.36
C ASP A 57 -4.51 0.82 15.83
N LEU A 58 -4.50 0.46 14.55
CA LEU A 58 -3.30 0.02 13.85
C LEU A 58 -2.45 1.20 13.35
N LYS A 59 -2.73 2.44 13.77
CA LYS A 59 -2.01 3.66 13.36
C LYS A 59 -1.74 3.66 11.86
N THR A 60 -2.80 3.57 11.07
CA THR A 60 -2.73 3.55 9.61
C THR A 60 -2.56 4.96 9.05
N ASP A 61 -1.65 5.13 8.09
CA ASP A 61 -1.51 6.40 7.37
C ASP A 61 -2.45 6.43 6.19
N TYR A 62 -3.30 7.46 6.17
CA TYR A 62 -4.13 7.83 5.04
C TYR A 62 -3.72 9.18 4.42
N GLY A 63 -2.54 9.71 4.77
CA GLY A 63 -1.94 10.90 4.18
C GLY A 63 -1.87 12.13 5.08
N GLU A 64 -2.18 12.04 6.37
CA GLU A 64 -2.33 13.24 7.24
C GLU A 64 -1.60 13.18 8.60
N ASN A 65 -0.94 12.08 8.99
CA ASN A 65 -0.51 11.91 10.39
C ASN A 65 0.99 12.07 10.68
N THR A 66 1.27 12.76 11.79
CA THR A 66 2.60 13.02 12.37
C THR A 66 3.06 11.96 13.38
N GLU A 67 2.23 10.96 13.67
CA GLU A 67 2.58 9.84 14.55
C GLU A 67 3.29 8.69 13.81
N LYS A 68 3.99 7.83 14.57
CA LYS A 68 4.63 6.63 14.04
C LYS A 68 3.58 5.64 13.50
N ILE A 69 3.30 5.74 12.20
CA ILE A 69 2.41 4.82 11.48
C ILE A 69 3.02 3.41 11.41
N ILE A 70 2.18 2.40 11.64
CA ILE A 70 2.52 0.98 11.55
C ILE A 70 2.25 0.44 10.14
N ILE A 71 1.15 0.86 9.51
CA ILE A 71 0.72 0.40 8.18
C ILE A 71 0.41 1.60 7.28
N SER A 72 1.09 1.71 6.14
CA SER A 72 0.79 2.73 5.11
C SER A 72 -0.14 2.12 4.05
N GLY A 73 -1.31 2.73 3.85
CA GLY A 73 -2.30 2.27 2.87
C GLY A 73 -2.36 3.18 1.63
N TYR A 74 -2.32 2.57 0.45
CA TYR A 74 -2.41 3.26 -0.84
C TYR A 74 -3.75 2.99 -1.52
N PHE A 75 -4.75 3.82 -1.20
CA PHE A 75 -6.12 3.75 -1.71
C PHE A 75 -6.31 4.62 -2.93
N ILE A 76 -7.49 4.54 -3.54
CA ILE A 76 -7.87 5.40 -4.66
C ILE A 76 -7.75 6.88 -4.28
N SER A 77 -8.15 7.25 -3.06
CA SER A 77 -8.09 8.62 -2.53
C SER A 77 -6.65 9.08 -2.25
N THR A 78 -5.78 8.20 -1.74
CA THR A 78 -4.39 8.51 -1.36
C THR A 78 -3.39 8.34 -2.51
N GLY A 79 -3.84 7.78 -3.63
CA GLY A 79 -3.04 7.56 -4.83
C GLY A 79 -2.21 6.29 -4.75
N LYS A 80 -1.97 5.67 -5.90
CA LYS A 80 -1.12 4.47 -6.02
C LYS A 80 0.30 4.88 -6.41
N PRO A 81 1.36 4.52 -5.68
CA PRO A 81 2.73 4.96 -5.97
C PRO A 81 3.24 4.55 -7.36
N LEU A 82 2.72 3.45 -7.90
CA LEU A 82 3.05 2.95 -9.24
C LEU A 82 2.25 3.64 -10.37
N LYS A 83 1.35 4.58 -10.05
CA LYS A 83 0.65 5.39 -11.05
C LYS A 83 1.67 6.30 -11.75
N TYR A 84 1.66 6.25 -13.07
CA TYR A 84 2.41 7.20 -13.89
C TYR A 84 1.85 8.61 -13.68
N GLY A 85 2.71 9.58 -13.33
CA GLY A 85 2.24 10.92 -12.95
C GLY A 85 1.44 10.89 -11.65
N PHE A 86 2.04 10.37 -10.58
CA PHE A 86 1.46 10.36 -9.23
C PHE A 86 1.07 11.78 -8.83
N ASP A 87 -0.22 11.95 -8.54
CA ASP A 87 -0.92 13.24 -8.43
C ASP A 87 -1.28 13.59 -6.98
N LYS A 88 -0.59 12.97 -6.02
CA LYS A 88 -0.83 13.16 -4.59
C LYS A 88 0.43 13.67 -3.90
N GLU A 89 0.25 14.25 -2.73
CA GLU A 89 1.35 14.77 -1.93
C GLU A 89 2.35 13.65 -1.60
N ILE A 90 3.64 13.97 -1.74
CA ILE A 90 4.71 13.01 -1.51
C ILE A 90 5.16 13.13 -0.06
N ASN A 91 4.89 12.09 0.73
CA ASN A 91 5.30 11.99 2.13
C ASN A 91 6.41 10.93 2.35
N ASP A 92 6.87 10.75 3.59
CA ASP A 92 7.92 9.79 3.91
C ASP A 92 7.53 8.33 3.60
N TYR A 93 6.25 8.00 3.70
CA TYR A 93 5.76 6.65 3.41
C TYR A 93 5.79 6.33 1.92
N TYR A 94 5.60 7.33 1.05
CA TYR A 94 5.84 7.20 -0.39
C TYR A 94 7.27 6.73 -0.68
N TYR A 95 8.27 7.32 -0.01
CA TYR A 95 9.65 6.89 -0.19
C TYR A 95 9.93 5.51 0.41
N LYS A 96 9.33 5.17 1.56
CA LYS A 96 9.42 3.82 2.12
C LYS A 96 8.83 2.78 1.18
N PHE A 97 7.71 3.08 0.51
CA PHE A 97 7.16 2.19 -0.51
C PHE A 97 8.21 1.89 -1.59
N TRP A 98 8.83 2.91 -2.17
CA TRP A 98 9.84 2.71 -3.22
C TRP A 98 11.08 2.00 -2.73
N GLU A 99 11.50 2.25 -1.48
CA GLU A 99 12.59 1.53 -0.84
C GLU A 99 12.29 0.02 -0.78
N TYR A 100 11.14 -0.39 -0.22
CA TYR A 100 10.77 -1.80 -0.15
C TYR A 100 10.48 -2.41 -1.52
N PHE A 101 9.78 -1.68 -2.40
CA PHE A 101 9.42 -2.14 -3.73
C PHE A 101 10.67 -2.42 -4.58
N SER A 102 11.72 -1.60 -4.44
CA SER A 102 13.00 -1.79 -5.16
C SER A 102 13.71 -3.12 -4.85
N LEU A 103 13.39 -3.74 -3.71
CA LEU A 103 13.97 -5.02 -3.30
C LEU A 103 13.25 -6.22 -3.93
N THR A 104 12.05 -6.02 -4.46
CA THR A 104 11.21 -7.10 -5.02
C THR A 104 11.73 -7.60 -6.37
N PRO A 105 11.47 -8.87 -6.73
CA PRO A 105 11.76 -9.39 -8.07
C PRO A 105 11.08 -8.58 -9.18
N PHE A 106 9.83 -8.17 -8.96
CA PHE A 106 9.07 -7.33 -9.89
C PHE A 106 9.87 -6.09 -10.33
N PHE A 107 10.46 -5.39 -9.36
CA PHE A 107 11.26 -4.21 -9.66
C PHE A 107 12.57 -4.57 -10.36
N LYS A 108 13.28 -5.60 -9.90
CA LYS A 108 14.58 -6.02 -10.46
C LYS A 108 14.48 -6.46 -11.92
N GLU A 109 13.43 -7.19 -12.27
CA GLU A 109 13.19 -7.67 -13.63
C GLU A 109 12.78 -6.56 -14.60
N ASN A 110 12.17 -5.48 -14.10
CA ASN A 110 11.63 -4.39 -14.91
C ASN A 110 12.15 -3.02 -14.45
N TYR A 111 13.44 -2.97 -14.10
CA TYR A 111 14.07 -1.82 -13.45
C TYR A 111 13.79 -0.49 -14.17
N PHE A 112 14.01 -0.45 -15.49
CA PHE A 112 13.88 0.80 -16.27
C PHE A 112 12.45 1.34 -16.25
N LYS A 113 11.44 0.48 -16.37
CA LYS A 113 10.03 0.87 -16.34
C LYS A 113 9.67 1.57 -15.02
N TYR A 114 10.08 0.99 -13.91
CA TYR A 114 9.72 1.51 -12.60
C TYR A 114 10.55 2.73 -12.20
N MET A 115 11.81 2.79 -12.64
CA MET A 115 12.61 4.00 -12.52
C MET A 115 12.06 5.16 -13.34
N ASP A 116 11.50 4.90 -14.52
CA ASP A 116 10.84 5.91 -15.33
C ASP A 116 9.62 6.50 -14.59
N ILE A 117 8.69 5.66 -14.13
CA ILE A 117 7.54 6.06 -13.30
C ILE A 117 8.00 6.91 -12.11
N PHE A 118 9.05 6.46 -11.43
CA PHE A 118 9.55 7.13 -10.25
C PHE A 118 10.23 8.47 -10.53
N SER A 119 10.94 8.58 -11.65
CA SER A 119 11.66 9.80 -12.05
C SER A 119 10.69 10.95 -12.38
N ILE A 120 9.56 10.63 -12.98
CA ILE A 120 8.51 11.58 -13.37
C ILE A 120 7.80 12.15 -12.14
N ASN A 121 7.69 11.33 -11.09
CA ASN A 121 7.01 11.69 -9.86
C ASN A 121 7.92 12.46 -8.89
N ARG A 122 9.11 12.93 -9.31
CA ARG A 122 10.10 13.55 -8.41
C ARG A 122 10.38 15.02 -8.65
N ASN A 123 10.33 15.73 -7.52
CA ASN A 123 11.18 16.88 -7.23
C ASN A 123 12.63 16.39 -6.99
N ARG A 124 13.61 17.07 -7.58
CA ARG A 124 15.01 16.61 -7.78
C ARG A 124 15.66 15.92 -6.57
N ILE A 125 15.44 16.41 -5.35
CA ILE A 125 16.12 16.02 -4.09
C ILE A 125 16.01 14.53 -3.76
N ALA A 126 14.84 13.93 -3.98
CA ALA A 126 14.67 12.54 -3.62
C ALA A 126 15.43 11.62 -4.60
N LEU A 127 15.51 12.02 -5.89
CA LEU A 127 16.29 11.34 -6.95
C LEU A 127 17.71 11.06 -6.48
N TYR A 128 18.33 12.08 -5.88
CA TYR A 128 19.66 11.98 -5.28
C TYR A 128 19.75 10.86 -4.24
N LYS A 129 18.83 10.77 -3.27
CA LYS A 129 18.92 9.76 -2.18
C LYS A 129 18.85 8.31 -2.68
N ILE A 130 18.07 8.05 -3.73
CA ILE A 130 17.96 6.68 -4.28
C ILE A 130 19.07 6.39 -5.27
N ILE A 131 19.47 7.35 -6.12
CA ILE A 131 20.65 7.21 -6.96
C ILE A 131 21.87 6.92 -6.08
N ASP A 132 22.01 7.57 -4.93
CA ASP A 132 23.12 7.32 -4.02
C ASP A 132 23.12 5.88 -3.50
N LYS A 133 21.96 5.36 -3.08
CA LYS A 133 21.80 3.97 -2.62
C LYS A 133 22.06 2.95 -3.74
N ILE A 134 21.56 3.19 -4.95
CA ILE A 134 21.72 2.28 -6.12
C ILE A 134 23.18 2.27 -6.58
N VAL A 135 23.81 3.43 -6.68
CA VAL A 135 25.19 3.57 -7.15
C VAL A 135 26.17 2.95 -6.15
N TRP A 136 25.83 2.88 -4.85
CA TRP A 136 26.66 2.23 -3.84
C TRP A 136 26.92 0.74 -4.10
N PHE A 137 26.04 0.04 -4.82
CA PHE A 137 26.25 -1.37 -5.20
C PHE A 137 27.30 -1.56 -6.31
N ILE A 138 27.78 -0.48 -6.93
CA ILE A 138 28.84 -0.53 -7.94
C ILE A 138 30.20 -0.42 -7.23
N PRO A 139 31.08 -1.42 -7.32
CA PRO A 139 32.32 -1.46 -6.52
C PRO A 139 33.39 -0.45 -6.98
N PHE A 140 33.28 0.07 -8.22
CA PHE A 140 34.28 0.96 -8.80
C PHE A 140 33.92 2.44 -8.64
N ARG A 141 34.69 3.17 -7.82
CA ARG A 141 34.47 4.59 -7.49
C ARG A 141 34.38 5.50 -8.72
N LYS A 142 35.27 5.36 -9.70
CA LYS A 142 35.26 6.17 -10.94
C LYS A 142 33.97 5.98 -11.74
N THR A 143 33.46 4.75 -11.79
CA THR A 143 32.21 4.41 -12.47
C THR A 143 31.00 4.96 -11.72
N ARG A 144 31.00 4.86 -10.38
CA ARG A 144 29.98 5.49 -9.52
C ARG A 144 29.87 6.99 -9.77
N ASP A 145 31.00 7.68 -9.74
CA ASP A 145 31.05 9.14 -9.88
C ASP A 145 30.60 9.60 -11.27
N LYS A 146 30.91 8.82 -12.32
CA LYS A 146 30.46 9.08 -13.69
C LYS A 146 28.95 8.91 -13.83
N ILE A 147 28.38 7.84 -13.27
CA ILE A 147 26.94 7.57 -13.29
C ILE A 147 26.17 8.64 -12.50
N LYS A 148 26.67 9.05 -11.31
CA LYS A 148 26.11 10.18 -10.56
C LYS A 148 26.10 11.44 -11.42
N LYS A 149 27.23 11.81 -12.06
CA LYS A 149 27.28 13.02 -12.90
C LYS A 149 26.28 13.02 -14.07
N ILE A 150 25.99 11.85 -14.66
CA ILE A 150 25.02 11.72 -15.76
C ILE A 150 23.60 11.84 -15.23
N LEU A 151 23.27 11.10 -14.16
CA LEU A 151 21.91 11.03 -13.63
C LEU A 151 21.49 12.30 -12.85
N LEU A 152 22.44 13.10 -12.38
CA LEU A 152 22.19 14.36 -11.66
C LEU A 152 22.12 15.59 -12.58
N LYS A 153 22.39 15.44 -13.89
CA LYS A 153 22.30 16.51 -14.90
C LYS A 153 20.89 16.65 -15.52
N ILE A 154 19.97 15.74 -15.18
CA ILE A 154 18.55 15.74 -15.58
C ILE A 154 17.75 16.41 -14.45
#